data_AF-N9LEG8-F1
#
_entry.id   AF-N9LEG8-F1
#
_cell.length_a   1.000
_cell.length_b   1.000
_cell.length_c   1.000
_cell.angle_alpha   90.00
_cell.angle_beta   90.00
_cell.angle_gamma   90.00
#
_symmetry.space_group_name_H-M   'P 1'
#
loop_
_entity.id
_entity.type
_entity.pdbx_description
1 polymer ?
#
loop_
_entity_poly.entity_id
_entity_poly.type
_entity_poly.pdbx_seq_one_letter_code
_entity_poly.pdbx_strand_id
1 'polypeptide(L)' 'MKLKQQEILFAGNAQLKIYGRLTCASGKRMLKKNRVFFVDEHEAIAQGFRPCGHCMRQAYKKWKDATI' A
#
# COMPACT_ATOMS: atom_id res chain seq x y z
N MET A 1 8.03 -23.02 -19.35
CA MET A 1 6.91 -22.57 -18.49
C MET A 1 7.36 -21.34 -17.73
N LYS A 2 6.81 -20.15 -18.01
CA LYS A 2 7.11 -18.94 -17.22
C LYS A 2 6.21 -18.96 -15.99
N LEU A 3 6.76 -19.34 -14.84
CA LEU A 3 6.11 -19.12 -13.55
C LEU A 3 5.92 -17.60 -13.41
N LYS A 4 4.68 -17.12 -13.49
CA LYS A 4 4.36 -15.71 -13.21
C LYS A 4 4.63 -15.48 -11.72
N GLN A 5 5.85 -15.10 -11.37
CA GLN A 5 6.14 -14.49 -10.06
C GLN A 5 5.48 -13.11 -10.07
N GLN A 6 4.19 -13.06 -9.75
CA GLN A 6 3.58 -11.83 -9.27
C GLN A 6 4.09 -11.63 -7.85
N GLU A 7 5.24 -10.96 -7.75
CA GLU A 7 5.78 -10.55 -6.46
C GLU A 7 4.85 -9.49 -5.87
N ILE A 8 4.33 -9.77 -4.67
CA ILE A 8 3.61 -8.76 -3.89
C ILE A 8 4.65 -7.75 -3.41
N LEU A 9 4.55 -6.50 -3.85
CA LEU A 9 5.47 -5.44 -3.46
C LEU A 9 4.94 -4.57 -2.33
N PHE A 10 3.61 -4.53 -2.16
CA PHE A 10 2.95 -3.64 -1.20
C PHE A 10 1.93 -4.37 -0.34
N ALA A 11 1.72 -3.84 0.86
CA ALA A 11 0.62 -4.22 1.75
C ALA A 11 -0.08 -3.00 2.31
N GLY A 12 -1.34 -3.17 2.68
CA GLY A 12 -2.18 -2.09 3.13
C GLY A 12 -3.19 -2.46 4.20
N ASN A 13 -3.84 -1.44 4.73
CA ASN A 13 -4.97 -1.54 5.63
C ASN A 13 -6.26 -1.35 4.83
N ALA A 14 -7.08 -2.39 4.72
CA ALA A 14 -8.36 -2.36 4.02
C ALA A 14 -9.34 -1.33 4.58
N GLN A 15 -9.40 -1.22 5.91
CA GLN A 15 -10.36 -0.37 6.61
C GLN A 15 -10.00 1.12 6.49
N LEU A 16 -8.71 1.46 6.62
CA LEU A 16 -8.22 2.83 6.51
C LEU A 16 -7.90 3.25 5.07
N LYS A 17 -8.00 2.30 4.12
CA LYS A 17 -7.61 2.48 2.71
C LYS A 17 -6.18 3.02 2.57
N ILE A 18 -5.22 2.42 3.26
CA ILE A 18 -3.80 2.83 3.21
C ILE A 18 -2.98 1.72 2.60
N TYR A 19 -2.08 1.99 1.65
CA TYR A 19 -1.06 1.04 1.20
C TYR A 19 0.36 1.52 1.51
N GLY A 20 1.32 0.60 1.56
CA GLY A 20 2.72 0.91 1.79
C GLY A 20 3.62 -0.30 1.62
N ARG A 21 4.90 -0.13 1.92
CA ARG A 21 5.90 -1.20 1.78
C ARG A 21 5.67 -2.31 2.80
N LEU A 22 5.97 -3.55 2.43
CA LEU A 22 5.94 -4.72 3.33
C LEU A 22 6.81 -4.54 4.58
N THR A 23 7.86 -3.74 4.49
CA THR A 23 8.78 -3.44 5.59
C THR A 23 8.27 -2.35 6.55
N CYS A 24 7.09 -1.77 6.30
CA CYS A 24 6.53 -0.70 7.13
C CYS A 24 6.28 -1.15 8.58
N ALA A 25 6.88 -0.45 9.55
CA ALA A 25 6.69 -0.72 10.97
C ALA A 25 5.21 -0.65 11.41
N SER A 26 4.43 0.27 10.83
CA SER A 26 2.99 0.36 11.08
C SER A 26 2.22 -0.80 10.45
N GLY A 27 2.66 -1.27 9.27
CA GLY A 27 2.08 -2.44 8.61
C GLY A 27 2.30 -3.73 9.37
N LYS A 28 3.48 -3.92 9.98
CA LYS A 28 3.81 -5.10 10.80
C LYS A 28 2.89 -5.28 12.01
N ARG A 29 2.42 -4.18 12.59
CA ARG A 29 1.49 -4.17 13.74
C ARG A 29 0.02 -4.32 13.35
N MET A 30 -0.29 -4.40 12.05
CA MET A 30 -1.65 -4.46 11.57
C MET A 30 -2.30 -5.83 11.86
N LEU A 31 -3.54 -5.80 12.33
CA LEU A 31 -4.38 -6.99 12.47
C LEU A 31 -4.48 -7.71 11.13
N LYS A 32 -4.33 -9.04 11.13
CA LYS A 32 -4.36 -9.86 9.90
C LYS A 32 -5.63 -9.61 9.06
N LYS A 33 -6.78 -9.46 9.71
CA LYS A 33 -8.07 -9.17 9.05
C LYS A 33 -8.11 -7.86 8.25
N ASN A 34 -7.24 -6.91 8.58
CA ASN A 34 -7.17 -5.63 7.90
C ASN A 34 -6.07 -5.59 6.84
N ARG A 35 -5.22 -6.64 6.72
CA ARG A 35 -4.12 -6.65 5.75
C ARG A 35 -4.64 -7.00 4.36
N VAL A 36 -4.26 -6.17 3.41
CA VAL A 36 -4.42 -6.41 1.96
C VAL A 36 -3.06 -6.33 1.30
N PHE A 37 -2.91 -6.94 0.13
CA PHE A 37 -1.66 -7.04 -0.61
C PHE A 37 -1.88 -6.55 -2.04
N PHE A 38 -0.86 -5.92 -2.62
CA PHE A 38 -0.90 -5.41 -3.98
C PHE A 38 0.39 -5.79 -4.70
N VAL A 39 0.26 -6.08 -5.99
CA VAL A 39 1.42 -6.41 -6.86
C VAL A 39 2.22 -5.16 -7.17
N ASP A 40 1.56 -4.02 -7.31
CA ASP A 40 2.20 -2.73 -7.58
C ASP A 40 1.43 -1.56 -6.92
N GLU A 41 2.00 -0.37 -7.02
CA GLU A 41 1.41 0.87 -6.49
C GLU A 41 0.16 1.30 -7.27
N HIS A 42 0.11 1.06 -8.58
CA HIS A 42 -1.02 1.46 -9.43
C HIS A 42 -2.29 0.68 -9.06
N GLU A 43 -2.15 -0.61 -8.76
CA GLU A 43 -3.25 -1.46 -8.29
C GLU A 43 -3.86 -0.90 -7.01
N ALA A 44 -3.03 -0.52 -6.04
CA ALA A 44 -3.48 0.06 -4.78
C ALA A 44 -4.22 1.38 -4.99
N ILE A 45 -3.66 2.26 -5.82
CA ILE A 45 -4.27 3.57 -6.14
C ILE A 45 -5.60 3.40 -6.88
N ALA A 46 -5.66 2.50 -7.87
CA ALA A 46 -6.88 2.20 -8.62
C ALA A 46 -8.01 1.66 -7.73
N GLN A 47 -7.66 0.93 -6.67
CA GLN A 47 -8.62 0.47 -5.64
C GLN A 47 -8.97 1.54 -4.58
N GLY A 48 -8.48 2.77 -4.74
CA GLY A 48 -8.76 3.91 -3.86
C GLY A 48 -7.94 3.91 -2.57
N PHE A 49 -6.79 3.24 -2.53
CA PHE A 49 -5.89 3.29 -1.38
C PHE A 49 -4.95 4.47 -1.49
N ARG A 50 -4.78 5.19 -0.38
CA ARG A 50 -3.76 6.24 -0.27
C ARG A 50 -2.42 5.69 0.20
N PRO A 51 -1.30 6.28 -0.21
CA PRO A 51 0.02 5.93 0.29
C PRO A 51 0.17 6.14 1.81
N CYS A 52 1.01 5.33 2.44
CA CYS A 52 1.32 5.40 3.85
C CYS A 52 2.23 6.61 4.16
N GLY A 53 1.75 7.55 4.98
CA GLY A 53 2.54 8.71 5.41
C GLY A 53 3.81 8.38 6.21
N HIS A 54 3.99 7.15 6.70
CA HIS A 54 5.22 6.75 7.40
C HIS A 54 6.29 6.23 6.45
N CYS A 55 5.98 5.18 5.68
CA CYS A 55 6.96 4.51 4.82
C CYS A 55 6.97 5.03 3.37
N MET A 56 5.94 5.77 2.93
CA MET A 56 5.77 6.29 1.58
C MET A 56 5.59 7.82 1.61
N ARG A 57 6.38 8.54 2.43
CA ARG A 57 6.21 10.00 2.65
C ARG A 57 6.13 10.83 1.37
N GLN A 58 6.99 10.56 0.39
CA GLN A 58 7.02 11.31 -0.87
C GLN A 58 5.74 11.10 -1.67
N ALA A 59 5.32 9.84 -1.86
CA ALA A 59 4.06 9.50 -2.53
C ALA A 59 2.85 10.07 -1.75
N TYR A 60 2.88 10.02 -0.42
CA TYR A 60 1.85 10.60 0.44
C TYR A 60 1.73 12.11 0.30
N LYS A 61 2.85 12.82 0.22
CA LYS A 61 2.83 14.26 -0.04
C LYS A 61 2.19 14.55 -1.40
N LYS A 62 2.60 13.86 -2.46
CA LYS A 62 2.00 14.00 -3.81
C LYS A 62 0.51 13.71 -3.81
N TRP A 63 0.08 12.63 -3.16
CA TRP A 63 -1.33 12.28 -3.04
C TRP A 63 -2.12 13.37 -2.30
N LYS A 64 -1.58 13.87 -1.19
CA LYS A 64 -2.22 14.92 -0.39
C LYS A 64 -2.34 16.23 -1.18
N ASP A 65 -1.29 16.64 -1.86
CA ASP A 65 -1.27 17.86 -2.67
C ASP A 65 -2.19 17.74 -3.90
N ALA A 66 -2.43 16.54 -4.42
CA ALA A 66 -3.37 16.28 -5.52
C ALA A 66 -4.84 16.15 -5.10
N THR A 67 -5.12 15.99 -3.80
CA THR A 67 -6.47 15.81 -3.25
C THR A 67 -7.01 17.09 -2.59
N ILE A 68 -6.16 18.10 -2.38
CA ILE A 68 -6.52 19.40 -1.80
C ILE A 68 -6.86 20.41 -2.91
#